data_AF-A0A523NAK5-F1
#
_entry.id   AF-A0A523NAK5-F1
#
_cell.length_a   1.000
_cell.length_b   1.000
_cell.length_c   1.000
_cell.angle_alpha   90.00
_cell.angle_beta   90.00
_cell.angle_gamma   90.00
#
_symmetry.space_group_name_H-M   'P 1'
#
loop_
_entity.id
_entity.type
_entity.pdbx_description
1 polymer ?
#
loop_
_entity_poly.entity_id
_entity_poly.type
_entity_poly.pdbx_seq_one_letter_code
_entity_poly.pdbx_strand_id
1 'polypeptide(L)'
;MLNYIWLLLIVLGIASALYIDLSDLSSNKYHNNESFTLTLEFPSPVLKDTDAIYEGVAVIRAKDYNSLYGDSLERDFNVPVILTV
;
A
#
# COMPACT_ATOMS: atom_id res chain seq x y z
N MET A 1 -4.29 -24.73 39.11
CA MET A 1 -2.86 -24.83 38.74
C MET A 1 -2.65 -24.32 37.32
N LEU A 2 -2.86 -23.01 37.10
CA LEU A 2 -2.66 -22.35 35.82
C LEU A 2 -2.96 -20.85 36.02
N ASN A 3 -1.95 -20.00 36.23
CA ASN A 3 -2.20 -18.55 36.41
C ASN A 3 -1.06 -17.71 35.82
N TYR A 4 0.19 -17.97 36.22
CA TYR A 4 1.33 -17.16 35.75
C TYR A 4 1.68 -17.38 34.27
N ILE A 5 1.52 -18.61 33.75
CA ILE A 5 1.79 -18.91 32.34
C ILE A 5 0.79 -18.16 31.44
N TRP A 6 -0.49 -18.10 31.83
CA TRP A 6 -1.49 -17.38 31.04
C TRP A 6 -1.33 -15.89 31.15
N LEU A 7 -1.02 -15.39 32.35
CA LEU A 7 -0.66 -14.00 32.52
C LEU A 7 0.53 -13.62 31.63
N LEU A 8 1.57 -14.45 31.60
CA LEU A 8 2.74 -14.23 30.74
C LEU A 8 2.35 -14.22 29.25
N LEU A 9 1.54 -15.17 28.79
CA LEU A 9 1.08 -15.24 27.40
C LEU A 9 0.22 -14.02 27.02
N ILE A 10 -0.66 -13.56 27.91
CA ILE A 10 -1.46 -12.35 27.70
C ILE A 10 -0.54 -11.13 27.61
N VAL A 11 0.41 -10.98 28.53
CA VAL A 11 1.36 -9.87 28.52
C VAL A 11 2.23 -9.90 27.26
N LEU A 12 2.71 -11.07 26.83
CA LEU A 12 3.46 -11.23 25.58
C LEU A 12 2.63 -10.86 24.36
N GLY A 13 1.36 -11.27 24.30
CA GLY A 13 0.46 -10.90 23.21
C GLY A 13 0.26 -9.39 23.10
N ILE A 14 0.01 -8.72 24.24
CA ILE A 14 -0.15 -7.27 24.29
C ILE A 14 1.15 -6.56 23.92
N ALA A 15 2.28 -6.98 24.51
CA ALA A 15 3.58 -6.41 24.23
C ALA A 15 3.97 -6.57 22.76
N SER A 16 3.69 -7.74 22.16
CA SER A 16 3.94 -7.99 20.75
C SER A 16 3.09 -7.09 19.85
N ALA A 17 1.80 -6.91 20.15
CA ALA A 17 0.93 -6.03 19.36
C ALA A 17 1.41 -4.57 19.41
N LEU A 18 1.68 -4.06 20.62
CA LEU A 18 2.20 -2.70 20.80
C LEU A 18 3.56 -2.51 20.12
N TYR A 19 4.44 -3.51 20.20
CA TYR A 19 5.74 -3.47 19.55
C TYR A 19 5.60 -3.39 18.02
N ILE A 20 4.72 -4.20 17.43
CA ILE A 20 4.48 -4.18 15.98
C ILE A 20 3.91 -2.82 15.57
N ASP A 21 2.91 -2.29 16.27
CA ASP A 21 2.30 -1.00 15.94
C ASP A 21 3.33 0.15 16.01
N LEU A 22 4.15 0.19 17.06
CA LEU A 22 5.21 1.20 17.22
C LEU A 22 6.32 1.03 16.18
N SER A 23 6.69 -0.21 15.86
CA SER A 23 7.71 -0.52 14.85
C SER A 23 7.24 -0.09 13.45
N ASP A 24 6.00 -0.44 13.07
CA ASP A 24 5.41 -0.08 11.78
C ASP A 24 5.28 1.45 11.65
N LEU A 25 4.89 2.15 12.73
CA LEU A 25 4.83 3.61 12.77
C LEU A 25 6.23 4.24 12.66
N SER A 26 7.21 3.75 13.43
CA SER A 26 8.57 4.30 13.47
C SER A 26 9.33 4.10 12.17
N SER A 27 9.05 3.01 11.45
CA SER A 27 9.68 2.72 10.15
C SER A 27 8.95 3.36 8.97
N ASN A 28 7.84 4.07 9.21
CA ASN A 28 6.91 4.52 8.19
C ASN A 28 6.63 3.44 7.13
N LYS A 29 6.42 2.19 7.57
CA LYS A 29 6.36 1.01 6.70
C LYS A 29 5.39 1.13 5.51
N TYR A 30 4.32 1.90 5.70
CA TYR A 30 3.28 2.12 4.69
C TYR A 30 3.44 3.45 3.93
N HIS A 31 4.54 4.18 4.19
CA HIS A 31 4.81 5.49 3.60
C HIS A 31 3.63 6.47 3.73
N ASN A 32 3.02 6.49 4.92
CA ASN A 32 1.85 7.34 5.19
C ASN A 32 2.24 8.81 5.02
N ASN A 33 1.33 9.59 4.43
CA ASN A 33 1.52 11.01 4.09
C ASN A 33 2.60 11.30 3.03
N GLU A 34 3.18 10.28 2.39
CA GLU A 34 4.06 10.45 1.23
C GLU A 34 3.23 10.29 -0.06
N SER A 35 3.49 11.17 -1.04
CA SER A 35 2.78 11.10 -2.33
C SER A 35 3.41 10.03 -3.21
N PHE A 36 2.59 9.11 -3.72
CA PHE A 36 3.01 8.10 -4.67
C PHE A 36 2.42 8.38 -6.05
N THR A 37 3.28 8.49 -7.07
CA THR A 37 2.86 8.80 -8.44
C THR A 37 2.60 7.51 -9.21
N LEU A 38 1.45 7.43 -9.88
CA LEU A 38 1.09 6.36 -10.79
C LEU A 38 0.67 6.94 -12.14
N THR A 39 0.91 6.18 -13.22
CA THR A 39 0.52 6.59 -14.57
C THR A 39 -0.78 5.88 -14.94
N LEU A 40 -1.78 6.63 -15.42
CA LEU A 40 -3.00 6.05 -15.96
C LEU A 40 -2.89 5.97 -17.48
N GLU A 41 -3.00 4.78 -18.02
CA GLU A 41 -3.01 4.51 -19.46
C GLU A 41 -4.43 4.12 -19.88
N PHE A 42 -4.99 4.89 -20.81
CA PHE A 42 -6.30 4.63 -21.39
C PHE A 42 -6.16 4.32 -22.88
N PRO A 43 -6.93 3.34 -23.41
CA PRO A 43 -6.91 3.01 -24.83
C PRO A 43 -7.50 4.13 -25.71
N SER A 44 -8.25 5.06 -25.12
CA SER A 44 -8.89 6.19 -25.79
C SER A 44 -8.66 7.48 -25.00
N PRO A 45 -8.61 8.64 -25.67
CA PRO A 45 -8.44 9.92 -24.99
C PRO A 45 -9.59 10.20 -24.01
N VAL A 46 -9.25 10.58 -22.79
CA VAL A 46 -10.21 10.96 -21.75
C VAL A 46 -10.77 12.34 -22.05
N LEU A 47 -12.07 12.44 -22.27
CA LEU A 47 -12.79 13.70 -22.46
C LEU A 47 -13.33 14.15 -21.09
N LYS A 48 -12.96 15.35 -20.67
CA LYS A 48 -13.24 15.87 -19.31
C LYS A 48 -14.70 16.29 -19.08
N ASP A 49 -15.54 16.25 -20.10
CA ASP A 49 -16.86 16.91 -20.13
C ASP A 49 -18.01 15.93 -20.39
N THR A 50 -17.77 14.64 -20.14
CA THR A 50 -18.76 13.58 -20.36
C THR A 50 -18.80 12.68 -19.14
N ASP A 51 -19.99 12.30 -18.69
CA ASP A 51 -20.27 11.23 -17.69
C ASP A 51 -19.88 9.84 -18.24
N ALA A 52 -18.69 9.73 -18.83
CA ALA A 52 -18.18 8.57 -19.50
C ALA A 52 -17.36 7.72 -18.53
N ILE A 53 -17.55 6.41 -18.63
CA ILE A 53 -16.77 5.42 -17.91
C ILE A 53 -15.57 5.07 -18.78
N TYR A 54 -14.36 5.27 -18.24
CA TYR A 54 -13.11 4.92 -18.93
C TYR A 54 -12.46 3.73 -18.25
N GLU A 55 -12.39 2.61 -18.97
CA GLU A 55 -11.58 1.46 -18.57
C GLU A 55 -10.13 1.70 -18.98
N GLY A 56 -9.21 1.57 -18.04
CA GLY A 56 -7.78 1.79 -18.26
C GLY A 56 -6.91 0.92 -17.36
N VAL A 57 -5.61 1.21 -17.38
CA VAL A 57 -4.62 0.52 -16.57
C VAL A 57 -3.82 1.55 -15.78
N ALA A 58 -3.76 1.38 -14.47
CA ALA A 58 -2.80 2.08 -13.63
C ALA A 58 -1.47 1.32 -13.68
N VAL A 59 -0.44 2.00 -14.20
CA VAL A 59 0.93 1.50 -14.28
C VAL A 59 1.72 2.06 -13.10
N ILE A 60 2.18 1.16 -12.25
CA ILE A 60 3.10 1.43 -11.15
C ILE A 60 4.49 1.00 -11.60
N ARG A 61 5.40 1.97 -11.74
CA ARG A 61 6.77 1.69 -12.17
C ARG A 61 7.54 1.02 -11.04
N ALA A 62 8.23 -0.07 -11.35
CA ALA A 62 9.09 -0.78 -10.41
C ALA A 62 10.16 0.16 -9.82
N LYS A 63 10.72 1.05 -10.64
CA LYS A 63 11.71 2.04 -10.18
C LYS A 63 11.17 2.96 -9.07
N ASP A 64 9.97 3.49 -9.26
CA ASP A 64 9.37 4.46 -8.33
C ASP A 64 8.96 3.75 -7.03
N TYR A 65 8.42 2.53 -7.14
CA TYR A 65 8.13 1.68 -5.98
C TYR A 65 9.40 1.31 -5.20
N ASN A 66 10.44 0.81 -5.87
CA ASN A 66 11.69 0.40 -5.24
C ASN A 66 12.39 1.58 -4.56
N SER A 67 12.30 2.78 -5.12
CA SER A 67 12.85 3.98 -4.49
C SER A 67 12.12 4.37 -3.20
N LEU A 68 10.81 4.09 -3.12
CA LEU A 68 10.02 4.41 -1.94
C LEU A 68 10.22 3.34 -0.86
N TYR A 69 10.02 2.07 -1.20
CA TYR A 69 9.97 0.94 -0.26
C TYR A 69 11.31 0.23 -0.05
N GLY A 70 12.37 0.56 -0.81
CA GLY A 70 13.66 -0.11 -0.72
C GLY A 70 13.67 -1.55 -1.25
N ASP A 71 12.61 -1.96 -1.94
CA ASP A 71 12.44 -3.27 -2.55
C ASP A 71 13.19 -3.40 -3.89
N SER A 72 13.15 -4.61 -4.47
CA SER A 72 13.83 -4.94 -5.74
C SER A 72 12.87 -5.57 -6.75
N LEU A 73 11.77 -4.91 -7.05
CA LEU A 73 10.87 -5.32 -8.13
C LEU A 73 11.57 -5.19 -9.49
N GLU A 74 11.51 -6.26 -10.29
CA GLU A 74 12.12 -6.31 -11.63
C GLU A 74 11.22 -5.74 -12.73
N ARG A 75 9.90 -5.69 -12.49
CA ARG A 75 8.90 -5.32 -13.50
C ARG A 75 7.84 -4.41 -12.92
N ASP A 76 7.32 -3.56 -13.79
CA ASP A 76 6.18 -2.70 -13.50
C ASP A 76 4.93 -3.53 -13.19
N PHE A 77 4.06 -2.96 -12.36
CA PHE A 77 2.80 -3.58 -11.98
C PHE A 77 1.62 -2.84 -12.62
N ASN A 78 0.75 -3.62 -13.26
CA ASN A 78 -0.39 -3.11 -14.01
C ASN A 78 -1.68 -3.50 -13.30
N VAL A 79 -2.48 -2.50 -12.92
CA VAL A 79 -3.75 -2.69 -12.24
C VAL A 79 -4.88 -2.20 -13.14
N PRO A 80 -5.88 -3.03 -13.47
CA PRO A 80 -7.05 -2.56 -14.19
C PRO A 80 -7.81 -1.56 -13.32
N VAL A 81 -8.18 -0.42 -13.90
CA VAL A 81 -8.89 0.65 -13.20
C VAL A 81 -10.04 1.18 -14.04
N ILE A 82 -11.06 1.67 -13.35
CA ILE A 82 -12.20 2.35 -13.96
C ILE A 82 -12.17 3.79 -13.46
N LEU A 83 -12.10 4.73 -14.40
CA LEU A 83 -12.21 6.15 -14.12
C LEU A 83 -13.61 6.62 -14.51
N THR A 84 -14.29 7.23 -13.54
CA THR A 84 -15.54 7.96 -13.75
C THR A 84 -15.21 9.44 -13.60
N VAL A 85 -15.42 10.22 -14.66
CA VAL A 85 -15.22 11.68 -14.69
C VAL A 85 -16.54 12.37 -14.47
#